data_AF-A0A3D9ZTB0-F1
#
_entry.id   AF-A0A3D9ZTB0-F1
#
_cell.length_a   1.000
_cell.length_b   1.000
_cell.length_c   1.000
_cell.angle_alpha   90.00
_cell.angle_beta   90.00
_cell.angle_gamma   90.00
#
_symmetry.space_group_name_H-M   'P 1'
#
loop_
_entity.id
_entity.type
_entity.pdbx_description
1 polymer ?
#
loop_
_entity_poly.entity_id
_entity_poly.type
_entity_poly.pdbx_seq_one_letter_code
_entity_poly.pdbx_strand_id
1 'polypeptide(L)'
;MIDLDDTLRAWVGSPPEWSSAAAERLAKRVAAGDDQLAVSWEPGDDEWIRLAGDDDVRATVHVRYPLAFADHELVAKLRAADPAVTVIAIPDYDADDLRGSPELLRATILPHLPWSDDFDPGHFSAADLFFESV
;
A
#
# COMPACT_ATOMS: atom_id res chain seq x y z
N MET A 1 -7.16 14.89 -1.94
CA MET A 1 -5.73 14.71 -2.24
C MET A 1 -4.88 14.62 -0.99
N ILE A 2 -4.22 13.47 -0.85
CA ILE A 2 -3.40 12.97 0.24
C ILE A 2 -1.95 13.05 -0.22
N ASP A 3 -1.11 13.76 0.53
CA ASP A 3 0.32 13.89 0.22
C ASP A 3 1.14 12.81 0.93
N LEU A 4 1.86 12.01 0.15
CA LEU A 4 2.69 10.92 0.66
C LEU A 4 4.08 11.39 1.12
N ASP A 5 4.51 12.60 0.74
CA ASP A 5 5.90 13.04 0.89
C ASP A 5 6.43 12.95 2.32
N ASP A 6 5.64 13.40 3.29
CA ASP A 6 6.05 13.37 4.70
C ASP A 6 6.23 11.95 5.21
N THR A 7 5.39 11.02 4.75
CA THR A 7 5.49 9.59 5.09
C THR A 7 6.73 8.98 4.43
N LEU A 8 6.89 9.18 3.12
CA LEU A 8 7.98 8.55 2.36
C LEU A 8 9.35 9.10 2.76
N ARG A 9 9.44 10.41 3.06
CA ARG A 9 10.68 11.06 3.48
C ARG A 9 11.27 10.44 4.75
N ALA A 10 10.45 9.89 5.64
CA ALA A 10 10.91 9.22 6.84
C ALA A 10 11.71 7.93 6.56
N TRP A 11 11.57 7.35 5.36
CA TRP A 11 12.23 6.09 4.98
C TRP A 11 13.39 6.27 4.00
N VAL A 12 13.57 7.48 3.47
CA VAL A 12 14.69 7.77 2.57
C VAL A 12 16.01 7.67 3.32
N GLY A 13 16.91 6.80 2.83
CA GLY A 13 18.26 6.62 3.38
C GLY A 13 18.34 5.78 4.66
N SER A 14 17.20 5.44 5.27
CA SER A 14 17.12 4.55 6.43
C SER A 14 15.88 3.67 6.29
N PRO A 15 15.95 2.58 5.52
CA PRO A 15 14.81 1.72 5.31
C PRO A 15 14.34 1.14 6.66
N PRO A 16 13.03 1.06 6.89
CA PRO A 16 12.47 0.50 8.12
C PRO A 16 12.82 -0.98 8.25
N GLU A 17 12.79 -1.50 9.48
CA GLU A 17 12.84 -2.94 9.76
C GLU A 17 11.53 -3.62 9.35
N TRP A 18 11.29 -3.70 8.04
CA TRP A 18 10.10 -4.27 7.42
C TRP A 18 10.48 -5.32 6.37
N SER A 19 9.58 -6.25 6.08
CA SER A 19 9.82 -7.32 5.12
C SER A 19 8.50 -7.84 4.53
N SER A 20 8.59 -8.54 3.41
CA SER A 20 7.44 -9.19 2.78
C SER A 20 6.77 -10.19 3.72
N ALA A 21 7.57 -10.93 4.51
CA ALA A 21 7.06 -11.82 5.54
C ALA A 21 6.33 -11.08 6.69
N ALA A 22 6.73 -9.84 7.01
CA ALA A 22 6.01 -9.02 7.98
C ALA A 22 4.68 -8.51 7.40
N ALA A 23 4.70 -8.01 6.16
CA ALA A 23 3.50 -7.59 5.44
C ALA A 23 2.47 -8.74 5.31
N GLU A 24 2.92 -9.93 4.91
CA GLU A 24 2.06 -11.10 4.76
C GLU A 24 1.44 -11.53 6.10
N ARG A 25 2.23 -11.53 7.18
CA ARG A 25 1.71 -11.82 8.54
C ARG A 25 0.67 -10.80 8.97
N LEU A 26 0.89 -9.51 8.68
CA LEU A 26 -0.08 -8.45 8.97
C LEU A 26 -1.38 -8.69 8.20
N ALA A 27 -1.30 -8.88 6.88
CA ALA A 27 -2.47 -9.09 6.03
C ALA A 27 -3.26 -10.34 6.48
N LYS A 28 -2.60 -11.47 6.69
CA LYS A 28 -3.25 -12.70 7.18
C LYS A 28 -3.89 -12.53 8.55
N ARG A 29 -3.27 -11.75 9.45
CA ARG A 29 -3.84 -11.47 10.78
C ARG A 29 -5.12 -10.65 10.68
N VAL A 30 -5.14 -9.64 9.81
CA VAL A 30 -6.33 -8.80 9.59
C VAL A 30 -7.44 -9.62 8.95
N ALA A 31 -7.13 -10.39 7.89
CA ALA A 31 -8.11 -11.25 7.22
C ALA A 31 -8.66 -12.35 8.14
N ALA A 32 -7.84 -12.96 9.01
CA ALA A 32 -8.32 -13.95 9.96
C ALA A 32 -9.30 -13.38 11.02
N GLY A 33 -9.37 -12.06 11.17
CA GLY A 33 -10.34 -11.38 12.04
C GLY A 33 -11.59 -10.89 11.31
N ASP A 34 -11.75 -11.19 10.02
CA ASP A 34 -12.84 -10.72 9.17
C ASP A 34 -13.13 -11.75 8.07
N ASP A 35 -14.19 -12.54 8.24
CA ASP A 35 -14.57 -13.62 7.32
C ASP A 35 -14.90 -13.13 5.89
N GLN A 36 -15.05 -11.82 5.69
CA GLN A 36 -15.28 -11.20 4.39
C GLN A 36 -14.00 -10.76 3.69
N LEU A 37 -12.82 -10.92 4.30
CA LEU A 37 -11.55 -10.51 3.71
C LEU A 37 -10.72 -11.70 3.24
N ALA A 38 -10.33 -11.66 1.97
CA ALA A 38 -9.34 -12.54 1.39
C ALA A 38 -8.00 -11.82 1.19
N VAL A 39 -6.90 -12.55 1.37
CA VAL A 39 -5.55 -12.08 1.03
C VAL A 39 -5.21 -12.53 -0.39
N SER A 40 -4.84 -11.58 -1.25
CA SER A 40 -4.34 -11.84 -2.61
C SER A 40 -2.95 -11.23 -2.77
N TRP A 41 -1.97 -12.06 -3.10
CA TRP A 41 -0.57 -11.67 -3.30
C TRP A 41 0.23 -12.77 -3.99
N GLU A 42 0.97 -12.41 -5.03
CA GLU A 42 1.92 -13.29 -5.72
C GLU A 42 3.37 -12.94 -5.34
N PRO A 43 4.02 -13.73 -4.44
CA PRO A 43 5.34 -13.38 -3.93
C PRO A 43 6.41 -13.36 -5.01
N GLY A 44 7.06 -12.21 -5.19
CA GLY A 44 8.12 -12.01 -6.17
C GLY A 44 7.69 -11.16 -7.36
N ASP A 45 6.40 -11.16 -7.66
CA ASP A 45 5.80 -10.40 -8.76
C ASP A 45 5.10 -9.14 -8.23
N ASP A 46 4.44 -9.25 -7.08
CA ASP A 46 3.68 -8.15 -6.48
C ASP A 46 4.45 -7.40 -5.37
N GLU A 47 4.49 -6.07 -5.46
CA GLU A 47 5.02 -5.19 -4.39
C GLU A 47 4.00 -4.85 -3.29
N TRP A 48 2.74 -5.23 -3.51
CA TRP A 48 1.60 -4.93 -2.64
C TRP A 48 0.77 -6.19 -2.38
N ILE A 49 0.39 -6.39 -1.11
CA ILE A 49 -0.52 -7.44 -0.69
C ILE A 49 -1.93 -6.86 -0.64
N ARG A 50 -2.87 -7.43 -1.39
CA ARG A 50 -4.27 -7.00 -1.42
C ARG A 50 -5.10 -7.71 -0.34
N LEU A 51 -5.93 -6.94 0.35
CA LEU A 51 -7.03 -7.41 1.20
C LEU A 51 -8.33 -7.06 0.47
N ALA A 52 -8.97 -8.06 -0.11
CA ALA A 52 -10.17 -7.89 -0.92
C ALA A 52 -11.41 -8.42 -0.20
N GLY A 53 -12.52 -7.70 -0.35
CA GLY A 53 -13.86 -8.16 -0.05
C GLY A 53 -14.46 -8.97 -1.21
N ASP A 54 -15.77 -9.22 -1.16
CA ASP A 54 -16.48 -9.99 -2.20
C ASP A 54 -16.29 -9.40 -3.61
N ASP A 55 -16.27 -8.07 -3.77
CA ASP A 55 -16.17 -7.41 -5.08
C ASP A 55 -15.07 -6.33 -5.18
N ASP A 56 -14.48 -5.87 -4.06
CA ASP A 56 -13.60 -4.69 -4.06
C ASP A 56 -12.32 -4.86 -3.20
N VAL A 57 -11.24 -4.18 -3.60
CA VAL A 57 -10.03 -4.05 -2.78
C VAL A 57 -10.30 -3.07 -1.63
N ARG A 58 -10.19 -3.56 -0.40
CA ARG A 58 -10.47 -2.78 0.82
C ARG A 58 -9.21 -2.21 1.46
N ALA A 59 -8.08 -2.88 1.26
CA ALA A 59 -6.77 -2.40 1.67
C ALA A 59 -5.64 -3.03 0.87
N THR A 60 -4.50 -2.34 0.83
CA THR A 60 -3.22 -2.87 0.36
C THR A 60 -2.11 -2.62 1.35
N VAL A 61 -1.18 -3.56 1.46
CA VAL A 61 -0.01 -3.48 2.35
C VAL A 61 1.26 -3.64 1.53
N HIS A 62 2.19 -2.70 1.64
CA HIS A 62 3.43 -2.77 0.89
C HIS A 62 4.37 -3.83 1.49
N VAL A 63 5.01 -4.63 0.63
CA VAL A 63 5.95 -5.68 1.05
C VAL A 63 7.31 -5.15 1.56
N ARG A 64 7.71 -3.91 1.22
CA ARG A 64 9.03 -3.34 1.58
C ARG A 64 8.99 -2.22 2.61
N TYR A 65 7.86 -1.53 2.73
CA TYR A 65 7.67 -0.44 3.69
C TYR A 65 6.48 -0.76 4.59
N PRO A 66 6.50 -0.35 5.88
CA PRO A 66 5.38 -0.49 6.81
C PRO A 66 4.31 0.55 6.44
N LEU A 67 3.75 0.40 5.25
CA LEU A 67 2.77 1.27 4.63
C LEU A 67 1.57 0.44 4.22
N ALA A 68 0.38 0.94 4.53
CA ALA A 68 -0.85 0.40 4.02
C ALA A 68 -1.79 1.52 3.56
N PHE A 69 -2.49 1.28 2.46
CA PHE A 69 -3.67 2.04 2.07
C PHE A 69 -4.90 1.23 2.46
N ALA A 70 -5.88 1.86 3.07
CA ALA A 70 -7.06 1.14 3.54
C ALA A 70 -8.29 2.03 3.59
N ASP A 71 -9.46 1.44 3.39
CA ASP A 71 -10.70 2.11 3.73
C ASP A 71 -10.79 2.44 5.23
N HIS A 72 -11.74 3.31 5.59
CA HIS A 72 -11.91 3.77 6.97
C HIS A 72 -12.18 2.65 7.98
N GLU A 73 -12.81 1.54 7.57
CA GLU A 73 -13.14 0.44 8.48
C GLU A 73 -11.91 -0.41 8.80
N LEU A 74 -11.01 -0.59 7.83
CA LEU A 74 -9.80 -1.39 8.01
C LEU A 74 -8.63 -0.62 8.63
N VAL A 75 -8.64 0.72 8.60
CA VAL A 75 -7.60 1.54 9.24
C VAL A 75 -7.38 1.14 10.70
N ALA A 76 -8.45 1.01 11.48
CA ALA A 76 -8.34 0.66 12.89
C ALA A 76 -7.83 -0.77 13.10
N LYS A 77 -8.27 -1.72 12.25
CA LYS A 77 -7.84 -3.12 12.32
C LYS A 77 -6.35 -3.27 12.01
N LEU A 78 -5.86 -2.60 10.97
CA LEU A 78 -4.44 -2.61 10.57
C LEU A 78 -3.55 -2.02 11.67
N ARG A 79 -3.92 -0.85 12.21
CA ARG A 79 -3.15 -0.20 13.30
C ARG A 79 -3.15 -1.03 14.59
N ALA A 80 -4.25 -1.70 14.91
CA ALA A 80 -4.33 -2.59 16.06
C ALA A 80 -3.51 -3.87 15.86
N ALA A 81 -3.45 -4.38 14.63
CA ALA A 81 -2.69 -5.56 14.27
C ALA A 81 -1.18 -5.33 14.30
N ASP A 82 -0.71 -4.16 13.88
CA ASP A 82 0.70 -3.74 14.00
C ASP A 82 0.83 -2.21 14.14
N PRO A 83 1.18 -1.67 15.33
CA PRO A 83 1.34 -0.24 15.53
C PRO A 83 2.48 0.40 14.73
N ALA A 84 3.42 -0.39 14.19
CA ALA A 84 4.51 0.13 13.38
C ALA A 84 4.06 0.46 11.94
N VAL A 85 2.89 -0.04 11.51
CA VAL A 85 2.38 0.21 10.16
C VAL A 85 1.75 1.61 10.07
N THR A 86 2.25 2.39 9.12
CA THR A 86 1.61 3.64 8.73
C THR A 86 0.43 3.32 7.83
N VAL A 87 -0.78 3.66 8.29
CA VAL A 87 -2.01 3.42 7.51
C VAL A 87 -2.58 4.75 7.02
N ILE A 88 -2.68 4.88 5.71
CA ILE A 88 -3.29 5.99 5.00
C ILE A 88 -4.72 5.58 4.65
N ALA A 89 -5.68 6.35 5.15
CA ALA A 89 -7.08 6.14 4.84
C ALA A 89 -7.36 6.63 3.41
N ILE A 90 -7.90 5.76 2.56
CA ILE A 90 -8.35 6.10 1.22
C ILE A 90 -9.86 5.88 1.13
N PRO A 91 -10.66 6.88 0.73
CA PRO A 91 -12.11 6.75 0.67
C PRO A 91 -12.59 5.89 -0.50
N ASP A 92 -11.78 5.84 -1.57
CA ASP A 92 -12.03 5.12 -2.81
C ASP A 92 -10.65 4.69 -3.36
N TYR A 93 -10.56 3.43 -3.80
CA TYR A 93 -9.31 2.83 -4.28
C TYR A 93 -8.93 3.33 -5.68
N ASP A 94 -9.93 3.70 -6.48
CA ASP A 94 -9.80 4.16 -7.87
C ASP A 94 -9.82 5.69 -8.00
N ALA A 95 -10.03 6.43 -6.90
CA ALA A 95 -9.99 7.88 -6.92
C ALA A 95 -8.55 8.39 -6.99
N ASP A 96 -8.29 9.35 -7.90
CA ASP A 96 -7.01 10.06 -8.08
C ASP A 96 -6.72 11.04 -6.92
N ASP A 97 -6.63 10.51 -5.72
CA ASP A 97 -6.55 11.25 -4.47
C ASP A 97 -5.17 11.18 -3.82
N LEU A 98 -4.19 10.54 -4.43
CA LEU A 98 -2.80 10.48 -3.95
C LEU A 98 -1.89 11.39 -4.76
N ARG A 99 -0.88 11.94 -4.08
CA ARG A 99 0.25 12.63 -4.71
C ARG A 99 1.55 12.34 -3.98
N GLY A 100 2.66 12.44 -4.69
CA GLY A 100 3.99 12.35 -4.10
C GLY A 100 5.07 12.89 -5.03
N SER A 101 6.13 13.43 -4.47
CA SER A 101 7.31 13.88 -5.20
C SER A 101 7.91 12.70 -5.97
N PRO A 102 8.20 12.86 -7.27
CA PRO A 102 8.77 11.80 -8.10
C PRO A 102 10.02 11.15 -7.52
N GLU A 103 10.89 11.94 -6.92
CA GLU A 103 12.13 11.49 -6.32
C GLU A 103 11.86 10.60 -5.10
N LEU A 104 10.85 10.94 -4.29
CA LEU A 104 10.47 10.18 -3.10
C LEU A 104 9.79 8.87 -3.48
N LEU A 105 8.85 8.91 -4.42
CA LEU A 105 8.19 7.71 -4.94
C LEU A 105 9.22 6.70 -5.49
N ARG A 106 10.17 7.17 -6.32
CA ARG A 106 11.27 6.33 -6.86
C ARG A 106 12.25 5.85 -5.80
N ALA A 107 12.53 6.64 -4.77
CA ALA A 107 13.40 6.19 -3.69
C ALA A 107 12.73 5.18 -2.75
N THR A 108 11.40 5.06 -2.81
CA THR A 108 10.63 4.26 -1.85
C THR A 108 9.73 3.23 -2.54
N ILE A 109 8.48 3.58 -2.77
CA ILE A 109 7.39 2.64 -3.05
C ILE A 109 7.19 2.34 -4.54
N LEU A 110 7.91 3.05 -5.42
CA LEU A 110 7.91 2.86 -6.88
C LEU A 110 9.34 2.84 -7.46
N PRO A 111 10.30 2.04 -6.94
CA PRO A 111 11.71 2.13 -7.33
C PRO A 111 12.03 1.48 -8.67
N HIS A 112 11.18 0.56 -9.13
CA HIS A 112 11.40 -0.24 -10.33
C HIS A 112 10.26 -0.11 -11.34
N LEU A 113 9.21 0.63 -11.02
CA LEU A 113 8.11 0.82 -11.93
C LEU A 113 8.57 1.66 -13.13
N PRO A 114 8.39 1.16 -14.37
CA PRO A 114 8.43 2.04 -15.52
C PRO A 114 7.31 3.05 -15.31
N TRP A 115 7.66 4.29 -15.01
CA TRP A 115 6.72 5.39 -15.09
C TRP A 115 6.26 5.39 -16.55
N SER A 116 5.08 4.83 -16.84
CA SER A 116 4.47 5.05 -18.14
C SER A 116 4.33 6.57 -18.32
N ASP A 117 4.29 7.04 -19.56
CA ASP A 117 4.03 8.46 -19.82
C ASP A 117 2.67 8.93 -19.23
N ASP A 118 1.81 7.97 -18.85
CA ASP A 118 0.48 8.17 -18.28
C ASP A 118 0.45 8.24 -16.74
N PHE A 119 1.53 7.89 -16.02
CA PHE A 119 1.56 8.02 -14.57
C PHE A 119 1.81 9.48 -14.14
N ASP A 120 0.80 10.14 -13.57
CA ASP A 120 0.94 11.47 -12.97
C ASP A 120 1.21 11.38 -11.46
N PRO A 121 2.44 11.65 -10.99
CA PRO A 121 2.75 11.66 -9.55
C PRO A 121 1.99 12.74 -8.76
N GLY A 122 1.39 13.72 -9.46
CA GLY A 122 0.54 14.74 -8.88
C GLY A 122 -0.91 14.29 -8.66
N HIS A 123 -1.38 13.26 -9.38
CA HIS A 123 -2.75 12.74 -9.33
C HIS A 123 -2.74 11.25 -9.71
N PHE A 124 -2.76 10.37 -8.70
CA PHE A 124 -2.90 8.93 -8.92
C PHE A 124 -3.76 8.30 -7.84
N SER A 125 -4.28 7.12 -8.14
CA SER A 125 -5.11 6.30 -7.27
C SER A 125 -4.27 5.23 -6.55
N ALA A 126 -4.83 4.58 -5.52
CA ALA A 126 -4.16 3.43 -4.92
C ALA A 126 -4.13 2.23 -5.88
N ALA A 127 -5.09 2.15 -6.81
CA ALA A 127 -5.11 1.18 -7.90
C ALA A 127 -3.89 1.29 -8.80
N ASP A 128 -3.44 2.51 -9.11
CA ASP A 128 -2.24 2.73 -9.92
C ASP A 128 -0.95 2.21 -9.27
N LEU A 129 -0.95 1.91 -7.97
CA LEU A 129 0.22 1.32 -7.31
C LEU A 129 0.28 -0.20 -7.46
N PHE A 130 -0.83 -0.82 -7.89
CA PHE A 130 -0.93 -2.24 -8.15
C PHE A 130 -0.81 -2.48 -9.67
N PHE A 131 0.41 -2.71 -10.15
CA PHE A 131 0.63 -3.18 -11.50
C PHE A 131 0.83 -4.69 -11.51
N GLU A 132 0.03 -5.39 -12.31
CA GLU A 132 0.43 -6.72 -12.77
C GLU A 132 1.67 -6.52 -13.66
N SER A 133 2.80 -7.10 -13.25
CA SER A 133 3.96 -7.21 -14.12
C SER A 133 3.58 -8.05 -15.33
N VAL A 134 3.28 -7.39 -16.46
CA VAL A 134 3.08 -8.01 -17.77
C VAL A 134 4.35 -8.69 -18.27
#